data_AF-A0ABC8URH0-F1
#
_entry.id   AF-A0ABC8URH0-F1
#
_cell.length_a   1.000
_cell.length_b   1.000
_cell.length_c   1.000
_cell.angle_alpha   90.00
_cell.angle_beta   90.00
_cell.angle_gamma   90.00
#
_symmetry.space_group_name_H-M   'P 1'
#
loop_
_entity.id
_entity.type
_entity.pdbx_description
1 polymer ?
#
loop_
_entity_poly.entity_id
_entity_poly.type
_entity_poly.pdbx_seq_one_letter_code
_entity_poly.pdbx_strand_id
1 'polypeptide(L)'
;MDSSAILARRVILELFTLCPNAKIATEVATEDIEKVIRSLGLQRKRAPMIQRFSQEYLLESWTHVTQLHGVGKYAADAYAIFCTGKWDRVRTTDHMLNRYWEFLCGGNIASQ
;
A
#
# COMPACT_ATOMS: atom_id res chain seq x y z
N MET A 1 7.69 -8.46 17.46
CA MET A 1 6.92 -7.85 16.36
C MET A 1 6.14 -6.69 16.99
N ASP A 2 6.23 -5.48 16.43
CA ASP A 2 5.62 -4.27 17.01
C ASP A 2 4.08 -4.43 17.12
N SER A 3 3.49 -4.00 18.24
CA SER A 3 2.05 -4.06 18.49
C SER A 3 1.25 -3.28 17.44
N SER A 4 1.84 -2.22 16.89
CA SER A 4 1.25 -1.43 15.80
C SER A 4 1.06 -2.25 14.51
N ALA A 5 2.05 -3.09 14.16
CA ALA A 5 2.02 -3.92 12.95
C ALA A 5 0.99 -5.06 13.06
N ILE A 6 0.83 -5.63 14.26
CA ILE A 6 -0.18 -6.66 14.53
C ILE A 6 -1.59 -6.07 14.37
N LEU A 7 -1.82 -4.87 14.91
CA LEU A 7 -3.11 -4.18 14.77
C LEU A 7 -3.41 -3.86 13.30
N ALA A 8 -2.45 -3.31 12.57
CA ALA A 8 -2.59 -3.03 11.15
C ALA A 8 -2.90 -4.28 10.33
N ARG A 9 -2.26 -5.42 10.63
CA ARG A 9 -2.52 -6.71 9.97
C ARG A 9 -3.94 -7.23 10.23
N ARG A 10 -4.49 -7.02 11.42
CA ARG A 10 -5.88 -7.42 11.67
C ARG A 10 -6.84 -6.53 10.88
N VAL A 11 -6.66 -5.22 10.96
CA VAL A 11 -7.53 -4.25 10.29
C VAL A 11 -7.49 -4.39 8.77
N ILE A 12 -6.33 -4.70 8.17
CA ILE A 12 -6.24 -4.87 6.70
C ILE A 12 -7.05 -6.08 6.22
N LEU A 13 -7.12 -7.16 7.00
CA LEU A 13 -7.94 -8.33 6.68
C LEU A 13 -9.44 -8.02 6.75
N GLU A 14 -9.86 -7.28 7.79
CA GLU A 14 -11.24 -6.80 7.92
C GLU A 14 -11.59 -5.83 6.78
N LEU A 15 -10.66 -4.95 6.39
CA LEU A 15 -10.84 -4.03 5.27
C LEU A 15 -10.97 -4.78 3.93
N PHE A 16 -10.17 -5.81 3.67
CA PHE A 16 -10.31 -6.63 2.46
C PHE A 16 -11.56 -7.50 2.44
N THR A 17 -12.12 -7.82 3.60
CA THR A 17 -13.44 -8.46 3.68
C THR A 17 -14.54 -7.48 3.26
N LEU A 18 -14.47 -6.24 3.74
CA LEU A 18 -15.43 -5.18 3.39
C LEU A 18 -15.27 -4.71 1.94
N CYS A 19 -14.03 -4.58 1.47
CA CYS A 19 -13.64 -4.04 0.17
C CYS A 19 -12.76 -5.06 -0.57
N PRO A 20 -13.34 -6.14 -1.15
CA PRO A 20 -12.58 -7.23 -1.77
C PRO A 20 -11.85 -6.82 -3.05
N ASN A 21 -12.22 -5.70 -3.66
CA ASN A 21 -11.54 -5.14 -4.82
C ASN A 21 -11.74 -3.62 -4.89
N ALA A 22 -10.99 -2.96 -5.78
CA ALA A 22 -11.05 -1.51 -5.96
C ALA A 22 -12.45 -1.00 -6.32
N LYS A 23 -13.22 -1.73 -7.12
CA LYS A 23 -14.58 -1.33 -7.51
C LYS A 23 -15.49 -1.25 -6.28
N ILE A 24 -15.52 -2.31 -5.46
CA ILE A 24 -16.33 -2.31 -4.23
C ILE A 24 -15.87 -1.22 -3.27
N ALA A 25 -14.57 -0.95 -3.18
CA ALA A 25 -14.06 0.16 -2.36
C ALA A 25 -14.60 1.54 -2.78
N THR A 26 -14.97 1.74 -4.06
CA THR A 26 -15.63 2.97 -4.52
C THR A 26 -17.12 3.06 -4.16
N GLU A 27 -17.77 1.93 -3.88
CA GLU A 27 -19.22 1.83 -3.68
C GLU A 27 -19.61 1.74 -2.19
N VAL A 28 -18.73 1.19 -1.34
CA VAL A 28 -18.95 1.09 0.12
C VAL A 28 -19.06 2.47 0.74
N ALA A 29 -19.96 2.63 1.72
CA ALA A 29 -20.11 3.89 2.45
C ALA A 29 -18.80 4.28 3.17
N THR A 30 -18.39 5.54 3.07
CA THR A 30 -17.17 6.05 3.69
C THR A 30 -17.15 5.77 5.20
N GLU A 31 -18.30 5.88 5.86
CA GLU A 31 -18.48 5.65 7.30
C GLU A 31 -18.19 4.21 7.71
N ASP A 32 -18.44 3.23 6.83
CA ASP A 32 -18.15 1.83 7.11
C ASP A 32 -16.65 1.54 7.02
N ILE A 33 -15.95 2.15 6.04
CA ILE A 33 -14.49 2.13 5.98
C ILE A 33 -13.90 2.81 7.22
N GLU A 34 -14.44 3.96 7.65
CA GLU A 34 -14.00 4.65 8.86
C GLU A 34 -14.14 3.79 10.12
N LYS A 35 -15.23 3.02 10.25
CA LYS A 35 -15.44 2.11 11.38
C LYS A 35 -14.36 1.03 11.42
N VAL A 36 -14.07 0.40 10.28
CA VAL A 36 -13.06 -0.67 10.18
C VAL A 36 -11.67 -0.14 10.55
N ILE A 37 -11.27 1.02 10.01
CA ILE A 37 -9.91 1.54 10.21
C ILE A 37 -9.76 2.42 11.46
N ARG A 38 -10.80 2.55 12.28
CA ARG A 38 -10.86 3.48 13.43
C ARG A 38 -9.68 3.35 14.37
N SER A 39 -9.28 2.12 14.67
CA SER A 39 -8.19 1.82 15.62
C SER A 39 -6.81 2.24 15.11
N LEU A 40 -6.64 2.48 13.81
CA LEU A 40 -5.38 2.92 13.20
C LEU A 40 -5.18 4.44 13.20
N GLY A 41 -6.20 5.19 13.65
CA GLY A 41 -6.22 6.66 13.61
C GLY A 41 -6.34 7.25 12.21
N LEU A 42 -6.62 8.57 12.15
CA LEU A 42 -6.81 9.34 10.92
C LEU A 42 -7.90 8.79 9.99
N GLN A 43 -8.86 8.04 10.53
CA GLN A 43 -9.88 7.32 9.78
C GLN A 43 -10.69 8.25 8.86
N ARG A 44 -11.08 9.44 9.36
CA ARG A 44 -11.81 10.47 8.58
C ARG A 44 -11.03 10.99 7.38
N LYS A 45 -9.70 10.89 7.40
CA LYS A 45 -8.83 11.27 6.28
C LYS A 45 -8.53 10.08 5.37
N ARG A 46 -8.31 8.90 5.97
CA ARG A 46 -7.90 7.68 5.25
C ARG A 46 -9.05 7.02 4.50
N ALA A 47 -10.27 7.02 5.04
CA ALA A 47 -11.42 6.43 4.38
C ALA A 47 -11.71 7.07 3.01
N PRO A 48 -11.89 8.40 2.88
CA PRO A 48 -12.08 9.01 1.56
C PRO A 48 -10.84 8.89 0.66
N MET A 49 -9.64 8.85 1.23
CA MET A 49 -8.40 8.61 0.48
C MET A 49 -8.37 7.23 -0.17
N ILE A 50 -8.81 6.17 0.54
CA ILE A 50 -8.91 4.80 0.01
C ILE A 50 -9.90 4.74 -1.15
N GLN A 51 -11.06 5.39 -1.02
CA GLN A 51 -12.07 5.40 -2.08
C GLN A 51 -11.56 6.12 -3.33
N ARG A 52 -10.97 7.31 -3.14
CA ARG A 52 -10.40 8.09 -4.25
C ARG A 52 -9.25 7.36 -4.93
N PHE A 53 -8.34 6.76 -4.15
CA PHE A 53 -7.28 5.89 -4.68
C PHE A 53 -7.86 4.78 -5.55
N SER A 54 -8.89 4.09 -5.05
CA SER A 54 -9.51 2.96 -5.74
C SER A 54 -10.20 3.38 -7.03
N GLN A 55 -10.86 4.54 -7.03
CA GLN A 55 -11.44 5.13 -8.23
C GLN A 55 -10.37 5.47 -9.27
N GLU A 56 -9.33 6.21 -8.88
CA GLU A 56 -8.23 6.59 -9.77
C GLU A 56 -7.47 5.36 -10.31
N TYR A 57 -7.32 4.32 -9.48
CA TYR A 57 -6.70 3.05 -9.88
C TYR A 57 -7.45 2.38 -11.05
N LEU A 58 -8.79 2.45 -11.04
CA LEU A 58 -9.64 1.88 -12.08
C LEU A 58 -9.73 2.71 -13.37
N LEU A 59 -9.33 3.99 -13.35
CA LEU A 59 -9.42 4.85 -14.53
C LEU A 59 -8.38 4.52 -15.61
N GLU A 60 -7.44 3.60 -15.34
CA GLU A 60 -6.40 3.05 -16.25
C GLU A 60 -5.54 4.10 -17.01
N SER A 61 -5.75 5.39 -16.77
CA SER A 61 -5.03 6.50 -17.42
C SER A 61 -3.71 6.85 -16.73
N TRP A 62 -3.46 6.26 -15.56
CA TRP A 62 -2.21 6.43 -14.84
C TRP A 62 -1.11 5.55 -15.43
N THR A 63 0.11 6.07 -15.45
CA THR A 63 1.32 5.36 -15.92
C THR A 63 2.29 5.06 -14.79
N HIS A 64 2.21 5.84 -13.71
CA HIS A 64 3.05 5.69 -12.52
C HIS A 64 2.16 5.70 -11.29
N VAL A 65 2.37 4.76 -10.37
CA VAL A 65 1.56 4.66 -9.14
C VAL A 65 1.61 5.92 -8.27
N THR A 66 2.66 6.74 -8.39
CA THR A 66 2.77 8.04 -7.70
C THR A 66 1.73 9.07 -8.16
N GLN A 67 1.06 8.84 -9.29
CA GLN A 67 -0.05 9.67 -9.76
C GLN A 67 -1.34 9.41 -8.97
N LEU A 68 -1.44 8.25 -8.32
CA LEU A 68 -2.62 7.85 -7.56
C LEU A 68 -2.64 8.54 -6.20
N HIS A 69 -3.80 9.03 -5.82
CA HIS A 69 -4.01 9.72 -4.55
C HIS A 69 -3.61 8.83 -3.36
N GLY A 70 -2.85 9.39 -2.42
CA GLY A 70 -2.38 8.68 -1.23
C GLY A 70 -1.12 7.81 -1.43
N VAL A 71 -0.60 7.70 -2.66
CA VAL A 71 0.65 6.98 -2.93
C VAL A 71 1.86 7.91 -2.77
N GLY A 72 2.58 7.73 -1.66
CA GLY A 72 3.88 8.38 -1.43
C GLY A 72 5.08 7.53 -1.85
N LYS A 73 6.30 8.03 -1.60
CA LYS A 73 7.56 7.34 -1.95
C LYS A 73 7.62 5.90 -1.44
N TYR A 74 7.21 5.67 -0.19
CA TYR A 74 7.15 4.33 0.42
C TYR A 74 6.37 3.34 -0.45
N ALA A 75 5.13 3.70 -0.83
CA ALA A 75 4.25 2.82 -1.60
C ALA A 75 4.74 2.65 -3.05
N ALA A 76 5.32 3.70 -3.64
CA ALA A 76 5.94 3.64 -4.96
C ALA A 76 7.17 2.70 -5.00
N ASP A 77 8.05 2.79 -4.01
CA ASP A 77 9.20 1.89 -3.88
C ASP A 77 8.73 0.43 -3.66
N ALA A 78 7.74 0.22 -2.79
CA ALA A 78 7.16 -1.10 -2.55
C ALA A 78 6.54 -1.69 -3.83
N TYR A 79 5.82 -0.89 -4.62
CA TYR A 79 5.26 -1.32 -5.90
C TYR A 79 6.35 -1.68 -6.91
N ALA A 80 7.42 -0.88 -6.99
CA ALA A 80 8.55 -1.17 -7.87
C ALA A 80 9.20 -2.52 -7.52
N ILE A 81 9.46 -2.76 -6.22
CA ILE A 81 10.09 -3.98 -5.72
C ILE A 81 9.18 -5.20 -5.89
N PHE A 82 7.94 -5.15 -5.40
CA PHE A 82 7.11 -6.34 -5.25
C PHE A 82 6.13 -6.59 -6.41
N CYS A 83 5.68 -5.55 -7.10
CA CYS A 83 4.67 -5.70 -8.17
C CYS A 83 5.30 -5.70 -9.56
N THR A 84 6.37 -4.94 -9.79
CA THR A 84 7.00 -4.83 -11.12
C THR A 84 8.35 -5.52 -11.25
N GLY A 85 8.96 -5.93 -10.13
CA GLY A 85 10.29 -6.53 -10.10
C GLY A 85 11.45 -5.57 -10.43
N LYS A 86 11.20 -4.26 -10.55
CA LYS A 86 12.19 -3.22 -10.85
C LYS A 86 12.89 -2.71 -9.58
N TRP A 87 13.27 -3.63 -8.69
CA TRP A 87 13.88 -3.31 -7.40
C TRP A 87 15.23 -2.59 -7.54
N ASP A 88 15.94 -2.85 -8.64
CA ASP A 88 17.22 -2.24 -9.03
C ASP A 88 17.09 -0.76 -9.44
N ARG A 89 15.87 -0.31 -9.75
CA ARG A 89 15.57 1.07 -10.17
C ARG A 89 15.13 1.98 -9.03
N VAL A 90 15.08 1.48 -7.81
CA VAL A 90 14.68 2.25 -6.63
C VAL A 90 15.72 2.18 -5.54
N ARG A 91 15.78 3.24 -4.74
CA ARG A 91 16.52 3.28 -3.48
C ARG A 91 15.56 3.72 -2.39
N THR A 92 15.13 2.76 -1.57
CA THR A 92 14.24 3.03 -0.46
C THR A 92 14.99 3.67 0.71
N THR A 93 14.26 4.42 1.53
CA THR A 93 14.75 5.00 2.79
C THR A 93 13.94 4.47 3.97
N ASP A 94 12.93 3.64 3.70
CA ASP A 94 12.12 3.01 4.73
C ASP A 94 12.89 1.85 5.35
N HIS A 95 12.90 1.79 6.68
CA HIS A 95 13.71 0.83 7.43
C HIS A 95 13.36 -0.63 7.09
N MET A 96 12.08 -0.96 6.90
CA MET A 96 11.67 -2.35 6.63
C MET A 96 11.85 -2.73 5.15
N LEU A 97 11.53 -1.83 4.22
CA LEU A 97 11.83 -2.02 2.81
C LEU A 97 13.33 -2.13 2.56
N ASN A 98 14.16 -1.35 3.26
CA ASN A 98 15.62 -1.38 3.11
C ASN A 98 16.18 -2.75 3.45
N ARG A 99 15.70 -3.41 4.51
CA ARG A 99 16.15 -4.78 4.85
C ARG A 99 15.91 -5.78 3.72
N TYR A 100 14.75 -5.69 3.05
CA TYR A 100 14.44 -6.58 1.92
C TYR A 100 15.25 -6.20 0.67
N TRP A 101 15.40 -4.90 0.41
CA TRP A 101 16.19 -4.40 -0.70
C TRP A 101 17.68 -4.77 -0.58
N GLU A 102 18.27 -4.66 0.61
CA GLU A 102 19.65 -5.09 0.90
C GLU A 102 19.83 -6.60 0.68
N PHE A 103 18.84 -7.42 1.06
CA PHE A 103 18.84 -8.84 0.78
C PHE A 103 18.86 -9.13 -0.74
N LEU A 104 18.07 -8.41 -1.54
CA LEU A 104 18.09 -8.53 -3.00
C LEU A 104 19.46 -8.13 -3.59
N CYS A 105 20.03 -7.03 -3.11
CA CYS A 105 21.35 -6.56 -3.50
C CYS A 105 22.45 -7.59 -3.19
N GLY A 106 22.40 -8.22 -2.01
CA GLY A 106 23.36 -9.25 -1.59
C GLY A 106 23.24 -10.56 -2.37
N GLY A 107 22.03 -10.96 -2.77
CA GLY A 107 21.78 -12.15 -3.58
C GLY A 107 22.32 -12.05 -5.02
N ASN A 108 22.49 -10.84 -5.54
CA ASN A 108 22.97 -10.59 -6.90
C ASN A 108 24.50 -10.66 -7.06
N ILE A 109 25.26 -10.75 -5.96
CA ILE A 109 26.73 -10.89 -5.98
C ILE A 109 27.15 -12.37 -6.07
N ALA A 110 26.29 -13.30 -5.66
CA ALA A 110 26.57 -14.74 -5.67
C ALA A 110 26.30 -15.45 -7.02
N SER A 111 25.98 -14.69 -8.07
CA SER A 111 25.63 -15.20 -9.41
C SER A 111 26.44 -14.59 -10.55
N GLN A 112 27.61 -14.01 -10.27
CA GLN A 112 28.63 -13.62 -11.26
C GLN A 112 29.91 -14.44 -11.07
#